data_AF-A0A2P2GSF1-F1
#
_entry.id   AF-A0A2P2GSF1-F1
#
_cell.length_a   1.000
_cell.length_b   1.000
_cell.length_c   1.000
_cell.angle_alpha   90.00
_cell.angle_beta   90.00
_cell.angle_gamma   90.00
#
_symmetry.space_group_name_H-M   'P 1'
#
loop_
_entity.id
_entity.type
_entity.pdbx_description
1 polymer ?
#
loop_
_entity_poly.entity_id
_entity_poly.type
_entity_poly.pdbx_seq_one_letter_code
_entity_poly.pdbx_strand_id
1 'polypeptide(L)'
;MAVNTEKPAPGRRRRLKLAAGLTAGAVLVAGGLFWASGGWDRLRHDGALDSACDGTLAAEPLRELVGGAEVTAGIRRGADGSWWQCRVGEADEDRDGRIDLRVTVSGAGGRSADVEADRTDAPLGHGWTGGFAYDPDRVSGDMGDASASVLLACAGKPGEGLVAEVRARTDRLDFGRPEERARLGAVLTGTATAYARQQGCRVAEGGPLREVGASVSAWDHKPFAAVSGGCAGILDARTAARWGVRTAVETAAGPKPREGCVLGGLRGAPLYTFTASYGPALDEGLRDRLESLPDRPDADRPDGRYALWARCHDAVRRVAYDVYAETGGRGTSPLALDHPGLRAALQRFADRSAKAHGCDRPGTARVYDTD
;
A
#
# COMPACT_ATOMS: atom_id res chain seq x y z
N MET A 1 49.97 -12.92 -74.20
CA MET A 1 48.80 -12.47 -73.43
C MET A 1 49.29 -11.42 -72.44
N ALA A 2 49.07 -10.15 -72.75
CA ALA A 2 49.53 -9.01 -71.94
C ALA A 2 48.36 -8.48 -71.10
N VAL A 3 48.53 -8.45 -69.78
CA VAL A 3 47.57 -7.85 -68.85
C VAL A 3 47.94 -6.39 -68.67
N ASN A 4 47.09 -5.50 -69.19
CA ASN A 4 47.20 -4.06 -69.03
C ASN A 4 46.85 -3.66 -67.59
N THR A 5 47.77 -2.95 -66.93
CA THR A 5 47.53 -2.25 -65.66
C THR A 5 47.13 -0.81 -65.93
N GLU A 6 45.85 -0.49 -65.76
CA GLU A 6 45.35 0.89 -65.79
C GLU A 6 45.80 1.66 -64.55
N LYS A 7 46.51 2.77 -64.76
CA LYS A 7 46.85 3.76 -63.72
C LYS A 7 45.63 4.63 -63.40
N PRO A 8 45.20 4.77 -62.14
CA PRO A 8 44.13 5.69 -61.78
C PRO A 8 44.60 7.15 -61.80
N ALA A 9 43.77 8.03 -62.36
CA ALA A 9 44.02 9.46 -62.55
C ALA A 9 44.15 10.26 -61.22
N PRO A 10 45.02 11.29 -61.17
CA PRO A 10 45.43 11.97 -59.93
C PRO A 10 44.42 12.99 -59.34
N GLY A 11 43.21 13.14 -59.89
CA GLY A 11 42.26 14.19 -59.49
C GLY A 11 41.23 13.83 -58.42
N ARG A 12 40.95 12.54 -58.18
CA ARG A 12 39.79 12.10 -57.36
C ARG A 12 40.08 12.01 -55.85
N ARG A 13 41.34 11.91 -55.45
CA ARG A 13 41.76 11.72 -54.04
C ARG A 13 41.62 12.98 -53.17
N ARG A 14 41.60 14.19 -53.74
CA ARG A 14 41.46 15.43 -52.95
C ARG A 14 40.01 15.72 -52.54
N ARG A 15 39.03 15.42 -53.39
CA ARG A 15 37.60 15.68 -53.09
C ARG A 15 37.02 14.72 -52.05
N LEU A 16 37.49 13.47 -52.00
CA LEU A 16 37.11 12.49 -50.97
C LEU A 16 37.68 12.83 -49.57
N LYS A 17 38.88 13.41 -49.50
CA LYS A 17 39.47 13.85 -48.22
C LYS A 17 38.76 15.05 -47.60
N LEU A 18 38.20 15.94 -48.43
CA LEU A 18 37.42 17.10 -47.97
C LEU A 18 36.02 16.71 -47.49
N ALA A 19 35.37 15.75 -48.16
CA ALA A 19 34.07 15.23 -47.71
C ALA A 19 34.18 14.48 -46.36
N ALA A 20 35.24 13.67 -46.18
CA ALA A 20 35.47 12.94 -44.93
C ALA A 20 35.79 13.87 -43.73
N GLY A 21 36.50 14.97 -43.98
CA GLY A 21 36.81 15.97 -42.95
C GLY A 21 35.58 16.74 -42.45
N LEU A 22 34.65 17.06 -43.35
CA LEU A 22 33.39 17.73 -43.00
C LEU A 22 32.45 16.83 -42.18
N THR A 23 32.36 15.53 -42.49
CA THR A 23 31.57 14.58 -41.69
C THR A 23 32.18 14.32 -40.32
N ALA A 24 33.50 14.22 -40.21
CA ALA A 24 34.17 14.02 -38.92
C ALA A 24 34.02 15.25 -37.99
N GLY A 25 34.10 16.46 -38.56
CA GLY A 25 33.86 17.70 -37.82
C GLY A 25 32.42 17.82 -37.30
N ALA A 26 31.42 17.46 -38.12
CA ALA A 26 30.02 17.51 -37.71
C ALA A 26 29.70 16.53 -36.57
N VAL A 27 30.26 15.32 -36.58
CA VAL A 27 30.08 14.33 -35.51
C VAL A 27 30.75 14.78 -34.20
N LEU A 28 31.92 15.41 -34.26
CA LEU A 28 32.61 15.93 -33.07
C LEU A 28 31.89 17.14 -32.48
N VAL A 29 31.35 18.03 -33.32
CA VAL A 29 30.57 19.18 -32.85
C VAL A 29 29.21 18.74 -32.29
N ALA A 30 28.52 17.79 -32.94
CA ALA A 30 27.28 17.23 -32.42
C ALA A 30 27.50 16.44 -31.12
N GLY A 31 28.56 15.63 -31.04
CA GLY A 31 28.95 14.92 -29.83
C GLY A 31 29.38 15.86 -28.69
N GLY A 32 30.10 16.93 -29.01
CA GLY A 32 30.51 17.96 -28.05
C GLY A 32 29.33 18.79 -27.53
N LEU A 33 28.39 19.18 -28.40
CA LEU A 33 27.15 19.86 -27.99
C LEU A 33 26.24 18.93 -27.18
N PHE A 34 26.16 17.65 -27.56
CA PHE A 34 25.40 16.65 -26.82
C PHE A 34 26.01 16.40 -25.42
N TRP A 35 27.33 16.36 -25.31
CA TRP A 35 28.03 16.23 -24.03
C TRP A 35 27.88 17.50 -23.17
N ALA A 36 28.04 18.69 -23.76
CA ALA A 36 27.92 19.96 -23.05
C ALA A 36 26.47 20.35 -22.67
N SER A 37 25.47 19.79 -23.36
CA SER A 37 24.04 20.02 -23.07
C SER A 37 23.47 19.09 -21.98
N GLY A 38 24.31 18.23 -21.37
CA GLY A 38 23.85 17.25 -20.38
C GLY A 38 23.09 16.06 -20.98
N GLY A 39 23.22 15.81 -22.29
CA GLY A 39 22.55 14.70 -22.96
C GLY A 39 22.99 13.33 -22.46
N TRP A 40 24.25 13.21 -22.00
CA TRP A 40 24.78 11.98 -21.40
C TRP A 40 24.22 11.72 -19.99
N ASP A 41 23.97 12.78 -19.22
CA ASP A 41 23.34 12.66 -17.91
C ASP A 41 21.87 12.26 -18.08
N ARG A 42 21.10 12.92 -18.96
CA ARG A 42 19.72 12.47 -19.28
C ARG A 42 19.62 11.01 -19.72
N LEU A 43 20.49 10.54 -20.62
CA LEU A 43 20.48 9.15 -21.09
C LEU A 43 20.93 8.13 -20.03
N ARG A 44 21.81 8.52 -19.10
CA ARG A 44 22.10 7.68 -17.93
C ARG A 44 20.94 7.63 -16.95
N HIS A 45 20.20 8.72 -16.78
CA HIS A 45 19.15 8.84 -15.77
C HIS A 45 17.84 8.17 -16.21
N ASP A 46 17.46 8.28 -17.49
CA ASP A 46 16.28 7.61 -18.02
C ASP A 46 16.41 6.07 -17.98
N GLY A 47 17.59 5.54 -18.32
CA GLY A 47 17.90 4.11 -18.18
C GLY A 47 18.19 3.66 -16.74
N ALA A 48 18.55 4.59 -15.84
CA ALA A 48 18.83 4.26 -14.44
C ALA A 48 17.56 3.82 -13.69
N LEU A 49 16.40 4.41 -14.00
CA LEU A 49 15.14 4.01 -13.36
C LEU A 49 14.61 2.66 -13.86
N ASP A 50 14.74 2.35 -15.15
CA ASP A 50 14.26 1.07 -15.69
C ASP A 50 15.11 -0.13 -15.22
N SER A 51 16.36 0.12 -14.86
CA SER A 51 17.25 -0.86 -14.22
C SER A 51 17.31 -0.73 -12.69
N ALA A 52 16.66 0.30 -12.13
CA ALA A 52 16.66 0.55 -10.70
C ALA A 52 16.02 -0.61 -9.96
N CYS A 53 16.57 -0.86 -8.78
CA CYS A 53 16.06 -1.88 -7.89
C CYS A 53 15.98 -3.27 -8.56
N ASP A 54 17.01 -3.64 -9.31
CA ASP A 54 17.12 -4.87 -10.10
C ASP A 54 16.00 -5.01 -11.14
N GLY A 55 15.54 -3.88 -11.67
CA GLY A 55 14.49 -3.81 -12.70
C GLY A 55 13.08 -4.10 -12.20
N THR A 56 12.87 -4.12 -10.88
CA THR A 56 11.52 -4.34 -10.32
C THR A 56 10.77 -3.04 -10.04
N LEU A 57 11.44 -1.89 -10.04
CA LEU A 57 10.77 -0.61 -9.80
C LEU A 57 9.83 -0.27 -10.96
N ALA A 58 8.59 0.12 -10.65
CA ALA A 58 7.64 0.62 -11.63
C ALA A 58 8.03 2.03 -12.10
N ALA A 59 9.02 2.09 -13.01
CA ALA A 59 9.67 3.33 -13.42
C ALA A 59 8.72 4.35 -14.07
N GLU A 60 7.79 3.90 -14.92
CA GLU A 60 6.82 4.80 -15.58
C GLU A 60 5.85 5.46 -14.56
N PRO A 61 5.12 4.70 -13.70
CA PRO A 61 4.33 5.30 -12.62
C PRO A 61 5.15 6.21 -11.69
N LEU A 62 6.42 5.87 -11.43
CA LEU A 62 7.29 6.69 -10.60
C LEU A 62 7.61 8.03 -11.28
N ARG A 63 7.95 8.03 -12.57
CA ARG A 63 8.20 9.26 -13.35
C ARG A 63 6.97 10.17 -13.36
N GLU A 64 5.78 9.59 -13.51
CA GLU A 64 4.52 10.33 -13.43
C GLU A 64 4.23 10.89 -12.03
N LEU A 65 4.60 10.15 -10.99
CA LEU A 65 4.46 10.58 -9.60
C LEU A 65 5.38 11.75 -9.28
N VAL A 66 6.68 11.64 -9.58
CA VAL A 66 7.69 12.66 -9.22
C VAL A 66 7.68 13.88 -10.15
N GLY A 67 6.91 13.84 -11.25
CA GLY A 67 6.68 15.00 -12.11
C GLY A 67 7.94 15.53 -12.80
N GLY A 68 8.90 14.65 -13.10
CA GLY A 68 10.15 15.00 -13.77
C GLY A 68 11.30 15.43 -12.85
N ALA A 69 11.15 15.31 -11.53
CA ALA A 69 12.26 15.48 -10.58
C ALA A 69 13.37 14.44 -10.85
N GLU A 70 14.64 14.85 -10.68
CA GLU A 70 15.75 13.91 -10.76
C GLU A 70 15.81 13.10 -9.46
N VAL A 71 15.83 11.76 -9.60
CA VAL A 71 15.81 10.85 -8.46
C VAL A 71 16.90 9.80 -8.58
N THR A 72 17.38 9.34 -7.44
CA THR A 72 18.27 8.19 -7.31
C THR A 72 17.52 7.03 -6.68
N ALA A 73 17.93 5.80 -7.00
CA ALA A 73 17.32 4.60 -6.45
C ALA A 73 18.35 3.61 -5.92
N GLY A 74 17.99 2.88 -4.87
CA GLY A 74 18.87 1.90 -4.24
C GLY A 74 18.11 0.76 -3.59
N ILE A 75 18.78 -0.38 -3.42
CA ILE A 75 18.20 -1.59 -2.82
C ILE A 75 18.75 -1.81 -1.42
N ARG A 76 17.88 -2.27 -0.52
CA ARG A 76 18.27 -2.93 0.72
C ARG A 76 17.55 -4.28 0.84
N ARG A 77 18.18 -5.22 1.52
CA ARG A 77 17.63 -6.55 1.80
C ARG A 77 17.90 -6.92 3.24
N GLY A 78 16.98 -7.68 3.84
CA GLY A 78 17.25 -8.38 5.09
C GLY A 78 18.42 -9.37 4.91
N ALA A 79 19.24 -9.55 5.95
CA ALA A 79 20.39 -10.44 5.90
C ALA A 79 20.00 -11.91 5.64
N ASP A 80 18.80 -12.29 6.08
CA ASP A 80 18.15 -13.58 5.86
C ASP A 80 17.25 -13.61 4.62
N GLY A 81 17.17 -12.51 3.87
CA GLY A 81 16.29 -12.36 2.73
C GLY A 81 14.80 -12.22 3.08
N SER A 82 14.44 -11.98 4.34
CA SER A 82 13.03 -11.95 4.77
C SER A 82 12.24 -10.76 4.21
N TRP A 83 12.95 -9.70 3.81
CA TRP A 83 12.38 -8.53 3.16
C TRP A 83 13.35 -7.94 2.13
N TRP A 84 12.77 -7.24 1.17
CA TRP A 84 13.43 -6.46 0.14
C TRP A 84 12.88 -5.05 0.15
N GLN A 85 13.71 -4.04 -0.11
CA GLN A 85 13.29 -2.65 -0.17
C GLN A 85 13.97 -1.92 -1.32
N CYS A 86 13.16 -1.22 -2.11
CA CYS A 86 13.63 -0.20 -3.04
C CYS A 86 13.41 1.17 -2.40
N ARG A 87 14.48 1.97 -2.33
CA ARG A 87 14.42 3.38 -1.92
C ARG A 87 14.62 4.26 -3.12
N VAL A 88 13.84 5.32 -3.20
CA VAL A 88 13.97 6.39 -4.17
C VAL A 88 14.11 7.68 -3.39
N GLY A 89 15.19 8.42 -3.66
CA GLY A 89 15.53 9.70 -3.06
C GLY A 89 15.68 10.77 -4.15
N GLU A 90 15.57 12.05 -3.83
CA GLU A 90 15.98 13.13 -4.73
C GLU A 90 17.48 13.04 -5.08
N ALA A 91 17.84 13.55 -6.27
CA ALA A 91 19.23 13.71 -6.68
C ALA A 91 19.81 15.08 -6.26
N ASP A 92 18.96 16.12 -6.21
CA ASP A 92 19.31 17.50 -5.86
C ASP A 92 18.19 18.17 -5.04
N GLU A 93 18.32 18.18 -3.71
CA GLU A 93 17.33 18.75 -2.78
C GLU A 93 16.98 20.22 -3.07
N ASP A 94 17.95 21.02 -3.53
CA ASP A 94 17.78 22.46 -3.74
C ASP A 94 16.88 22.76 -4.96
N ARG A 95 16.86 21.85 -5.94
CA ARG A 95 16.12 22.01 -7.20
C ARG A 95 14.82 21.21 -7.22
N ASP A 96 14.89 20.00 -6.69
CA ASP A 96 13.90 18.97 -6.89
C ASP A 96 13.04 18.71 -5.66
N GLY A 97 13.18 19.52 -4.61
CA GLY A 97 12.44 19.35 -3.36
C GLY A 97 12.79 18.01 -2.69
N ARG A 98 12.14 17.71 -1.57
CA ARG A 98 12.40 16.46 -0.84
C ARG A 98 11.47 15.37 -1.34
N ILE A 99 12.02 14.20 -1.70
CA ILE A 99 11.30 13.01 -2.14
C ILE A 99 11.96 11.78 -1.49
N ASP A 100 11.34 11.23 -0.46
CA ASP A 100 11.73 9.94 0.13
C ASP A 100 10.61 8.92 -0.09
N LEU A 101 10.79 8.04 -1.08
CA LEU A 101 9.87 6.95 -1.38
C LEU A 101 10.52 5.60 -1.10
N ARG A 102 9.81 4.74 -0.36
CA ARG A 102 10.31 3.42 0.05
C ARG A 102 9.28 2.36 -0.22
N VAL A 103 9.55 1.47 -1.17
CA VAL A 103 8.75 0.26 -1.40
C VAL A 103 9.42 -0.90 -0.68
N THR A 104 8.73 -1.51 0.27
CA THR A 104 9.18 -2.71 1.00
C THR A 104 8.30 -3.88 0.60
N VAL A 105 8.91 -5.04 0.35
CA VAL A 105 8.20 -6.29 0.06
C VAL A 105 8.75 -7.39 0.97
N SER A 106 7.86 -8.14 1.61
CA SER A 106 8.21 -9.26 2.49
C SER A 106 7.24 -10.42 2.29
N GLY A 107 7.60 -11.61 2.77
CA GLY A 107 6.69 -12.75 2.76
C GLY A 107 5.55 -12.54 3.75
N ALA A 108 4.30 -12.72 3.34
CA ALA A 108 3.12 -12.43 4.17
C ALA A 108 3.03 -13.28 5.45
N GLY A 109 3.63 -14.47 5.47
CA GLY A 109 3.74 -15.30 6.69
C GLY A 109 4.97 -15.02 7.55
N GLY A 110 5.85 -14.09 7.13
CA GLY A 110 7.11 -13.81 7.79
C GLY A 110 6.97 -12.93 9.04
N ARG A 111 7.92 -13.03 9.97
CA ARG A 111 7.99 -12.14 11.15
C ARG A 111 8.28 -10.68 10.83
N SER A 112 8.63 -10.38 9.58
CA SER A 112 8.92 -9.04 9.05
C SER A 112 7.82 -8.56 8.09
N ALA A 113 6.66 -9.20 8.13
CA ALA A 113 5.51 -8.90 7.28
C ALA A 113 4.67 -7.72 7.79
N ASP A 114 5.07 -7.06 8.88
CA ASP A 114 4.28 -5.98 9.47
C ASP A 114 3.93 -4.91 8.43
N VAL A 115 2.62 -4.71 8.23
CA VAL A 115 2.09 -3.62 7.42
C VAL A 115 1.52 -2.58 8.35
N GLU A 116 1.95 -1.34 8.14
CA GLU A 116 1.27 -0.20 8.73
C GLU A 116 -0.04 0.04 7.96
N ALA A 117 -1.08 -0.68 8.36
CA ALA A 117 -2.44 -0.52 7.87
C ALA A 117 -3.35 -0.09 9.02
N ASP A 118 -4.19 0.91 8.78
CA ASP A 118 -5.20 1.35 9.72
C ASP A 118 -6.61 1.07 9.18
N ARG A 119 -7.54 0.96 10.12
CA ARG A 119 -8.97 0.78 9.90
C ARG A 119 -9.60 1.95 9.12
N THR A 120 -8.91 3.08 9.10
CA THR A 120 -9.23 4.34 8.43
C THR A 120 -8.71 4.42 6.99
N ASP A 121 -7.97 3.42 6.53
CA ASP A 121 -7.36 3.44 5.20
C ASP A 121 -8.41 3.26 4.09
N ALA A 122 -8.24 4.04 3.03
CA ALA A 122 -9.06 3.90 1.83
C ALA A 122 -8.73 2.58 1.13
N PRO A 123 -9.71 1.86 0.56
CA PRO A 123 -9.39 0.72 -0.28
C PRO A 123 -8.68 1.19 -1.55
N LEU A 124 -7.67 0.46 -2.02
CA LEU A 124 -7.05 0.71 -3.33
C LEU A 124 -8.05 0.48 -4.48
N GLY A 125 -8.97 -0.46 -4.30
CA GLY A 125 -9.98 -0.78 -5.31
C GLY A 125 -9.42 -1.57 -6.50
N HIS A 126 -10.19 -1.62 -7.59
CA HIS A 126 -9.80 -2.28 -8.85
C HIS A 126 -9.34 -3.74 -8.73
N GLY A 127 -9.85 -4.48 -7.73
CA GLY A 127 -9.48 -5.89 -7.50
C GLY A 127 -8.21 -6.09 -6.67
N TRP A 128 -7.56 -5.02 -6.21
CA TRP A 128 -6.45 -5.11 -5.27
C TRP A 128 -6.95 -5.27 -3.84
N THR A 129 -6.33 -6.18 -3.08
CA THR A 129 -6.48 -6.26 -1.63
C THR A 129 -5.44 -5.35 -0.99
N GLY A 130 -5.81 -4.12 -0.69
CA GLY A 130 -4.84 -3.10 -0.28
C GLY A 130 -5.47 -1.82 0.26
N GLY A 131 -4.70 -1.13 1.09
CA GLY A 131 -5.08 0.13 1.74
C GLY A 131 -4.24 1.31 1.27
N PHE A 132 -4.80 2.51 1.37
CA PHE A 132 -4.10 3.78 1.21
C PHE A 132 -4.31 4.63 2.47
N ALA A 133 -3.22 5.14 3.02
CA ALA A 133 -3.20 5.99 4.20
C ALA A 133 -2.59 7.35 3.85
N TYR A 134 -3.32 8.41 4.19
CA TYR A 134 -2.82 9.78 4.24
C TYR A 134 -3.61 10.48 5.35
N ASP A 135 -2.95 11.35 6.11
CA ASP A 135 -3.63 12.13 7.14
C ASP A 135 -3.99 13.51 6.57
N PRO A 136 -5.27 13.77 6.22
CA PRO A 136 -5.69 15.05 5.65
C PRO A 136 -5.70 16.18 6.66
N ASP A 137 -5.76 15.86 7.97
CA ASP A 137 -5.86 16.83 9.06
C ASP A 137 -4.50 17.16 9.66
N ARG A 138 -3.47 16.34 9.35
CA ARG A 138 -2.11 16.63 9.76
C ARG A 138 -1.59 17.82 8.99
N VAL A 139 -1.45 18.93 9.71
CA VAL A 139 -0.48 19.98 9.35
C VAL A 139 0.90 19.38 9.58
N SER A 140 1.34 18.50 8.68
CA SER A 140 2.69 17.99 8.71
C SER A 140 3.63 19.17 8.47
N GLY A 141 4.64 19.32 9.32
CA GLY A 141 5.71 20.28 9.07
C GLY A 141 6.29 20.01 7.69
N ASP A 142 6.23 21.01 6.81
CA ASP A 142 6.78 21.14 5.46
C ASP A 142 6.64 19.98 4.44
N MET A 143 6.25 18.75 4.80
CA MET A 143 6.19 17.58 3.89
C MET A 143 4.90 16.78 4.05
N GLY A 144 4.25 16.39 2.94
CA GLY A 144 3.19 15.39 2.94
C GLY A 144 3.75 13.98 3.24
N ASP A 145 3.00 13.18 3.99
CA ASP A 145 3.32 11.77 4.30
C ASP A 145 2.12 10.90 3.91
N ALA A 146 2.35 9.91 3.04
CA ALA A 146 1.35 8.94 2.64
C ALA A 146 1.95 7.54 2.53
N SER A 147 1.14 6.53 2.77
CA SER A 147 1.49 5.14 2.53
C SER A 147 0.40 4.40 1.77
N ALA A 148 0.79 3.31 1.12
CA ALA A 148 -0.15 2.34 0.58
C ALA A 148 0.40 0.93 0.82
N SER A 149 -0.49 -0.04 0.95
CA SER A 149 -0.13 -1.43 1.15
C SER A 149 -0.98 -2.36 0.29
N VAL A 150 -0.41 -3.50 -0.10
CA VAL A 150 -1.09 -4.54 -0.89
C VAL A 150 -0.68 -5.92 -0.44
N LEU A 151 -1.66 -6.82 -0.37
CA LEU A 151 -1.48 -8.24 -0.14
C LEU A 151 -1.58 -9.00 -1.46
N LEU A 152 -0.56 -9.83 -1.76
CA LEU A 152 -0.45 -10.59 -2.99
C LEU A 152 -0.41 -12.09 -2.68
N ALA A 153 -1.38 -12.83 -3.21
CA ALA A 153 -1.42 -14.28 -3.15
C ALA A 153 -0.54 -14.92 -4.23
N CYS A 154 0.34 -15.86 -3.87
CA CYS A 154 1.06 -16.64 -4.86
C CYS A 154 0.18 -17.78 -5.39
N ALA A 155 -0.19 -17.73 -6.67
CA ALA A 155 -1.06 -18.69 -7.31
C ALA A 155 -0.49 -20.12 -7.22
N GLY A 156 -1.36 -21.07 -6.86
CA GLY A 156 -1.00 -22.48 -6.73
C GLY A 156 -0.18 -22.82 -5.48
N LYS A 157 0.01 -21.86 -4.56
CA LYS A 157 0.74 -22.05 -3.31
C LYS A 157 -0.05 -21.49 -2.13
N PRO A 158 -1.02 -22.25 -1.59
CA PRO A 158 -1.80 -21.82 -0.43
C PRO A 158 -0.89 -21.44 0.74
N GLY A 159 -1.16 -20.31 1.40
CA GLY A 159 -0.37 -19.82 2.51
C GLY A 159 0.96 -19.14 2.12
N GLU A 160 1.37 -19.20 0.86
CA GLU A 160 2.46 -18.37 0.34
C GLU A 160 1.89 -17.08 -0.27
N GLY A 161 2.48 -15.97 0.13
CA GLY A 161 2.10 -14.67 -0.39
C GLY A 161 3.16 -13.63 -0.07
N LEU A 162 3.02 -12.49 -0.71
CA LEU A 162 3.84 -11.32 -0.46
C LEU A 162 2.95 -10.23 0.11
N VAL A 163 3.57 -9.41 0.92
CA VAL A 163 3.00 -8.15 1.35
C VAL A 163 3.95 -7.04 0.94
N ALA A 164 3.39 -5.98 0.38
CA ALA A 164 4.15 -4.84 -0.05
C ALA A 164 3.58 -3.56 0.53
N GLU A 165 4.46 -2.66 0.94
CA GLU A 165 4.11 -1.33 1.45
C GLU A 165 4.98 -0.29 0.73
N VAL A 166 4.36 0.81 0.31
CA VAL A 166 5.07 2.02 -0.10
C VAL A 166 4.83 3.10 0.95
N ARG A 167 5.89 3.81 1.33
CA ARG A 167 5.80 5.08 2.07
C ARG A 167 6.40 6.19 1.24
N ALA A 168 5.75 7.34 1.20
CA ALA A 168 6.21 8.52 0.50
C ALA A 168 6.19 9.72 1.45
N ARG A 169 7.33 10.39 1.57
CA ARG A 169 7.47 11.68 2.25
C ARG A 169 7.99 12.70 1.27
N THR A 170 7.22 13.75 1.04
CA THR A 170 7.57 14.74 0.03
C THR A 170 6.83 16.05 0.21
N ASP A 171 7.47 17.16 -0.15
CA ASP A 171 6.87 18.50 -0.21
C ASP A 171 6.31 18.85 -1.60
N ARG A 172 6.37 17.91 -2.55
CA ARG A 172 5.95 18.13 -3.95
C ARG A 172 4.59 17.58 -4.30
N LEU A 173 4.09 16.66 -3.49
CA LEU A 173 2.85 15.94 -3.72
C LEU A 173 1.81 16.35 -2.68
N ASP A 174 0.60 16.56 -3.18
CA ASP A 174 -0.65 16.76 -2.49
C ASP A 174 -1.50 15.49 -2.60
N PHE A 175 -1.33 14.59 -1.63
CA PHE A 175 -2.11 13.35 -1.53
C PHE A 175 -3.60 13.57 -1.21
N GLY A 176 -4.04 14.82 -1.03
CA GLY A 176 -5.45 15.20 -1.08
C GLY A 176 -6.07 14.97 -2.47
N ARG A 177 -5.26 14.91 -3.53
CA ARG A 177 -5.71 14.66 -4.91
C ARG A 177 -5.83 13.16 -5.24
N PRO A 178 -6.96 12.69 -5.77
CA PRO A 178 -7.15 11.27 -6.13
C PRO A 178 -6.14 10.76 -7.14
N GLU A 179 -5.65 11.60 -8.05
CA GLU A 179 -4.67 11.23 -9.06
C GLU A 179 -3.31 10.90 -8.44
N GLU A 180 -2.88 11.65 -7.43
CA GLU A 180 -1.59 11.44 -6.77
C GLU A 180 -1.62 10.17 -5.89
N ARG A 181 -2.76 9.90 -5.24
CA ARG A 181 -2.99 8.63 -4.55
C ARG A 181 -2.96 7.45 -5.51
N ALA A 182 -3.61 7.56 -6.66
CA ALA A 182 -3.61 6.52 -7.68
C ALA A 182 -2.20 6.26 -8.24
N ARG A 183 -1.39 7.31 -8.49
CA ARG A 183 0.00 7.17 -8.93
C ARG A 183 0.89 6.49 -7.89
N LEU A 184 0.78 6.87 -6.60
CA LEU A 184 1.54 6.20 -5.54
C LEU A 184 1.14 4.71 -5.43
N GLY A 185 -0.16 4.41 -5.49
CA GLY A 185 -0.64 3.03 -5.54
C GLY A 185 -0.15 2.28 -6.77
N ALA A 186 -0.02 2.93 -7.94
CA ALA A 186 0.49 2.32 -9.16
C ALA A 186 1.99 1.99 -9.04
N VAL A 187 2.78 2.86 -8.40
CA VAL A 187 4.17 2.58 -8.04
C VAL A 187 4.25 1.33 -7.17
N LEU A 188 3.43 1.24 -6.12
CA LEU A 188 3.38 0.08 -5.24
C LEU A 188 3.02 -1.21 -5.98
N THR A 189 1.85 -1.22 -6.61
CA THR A 189 1.27 -2.44 -7.23
C THR A 189 2.14 -2.94 -8.39
N GLY A 190 2.65 -2.03 -9.22
CA GLY A 190 3.59 -2.36 -10.29
C GLY A 190 4.90 -2.94 -9.75
N THR A 191 5.49 -2.30 -8.74
CA THR A 191 6.77 -2.74 -8.17
C THR A 191 6.64 -4.08 -7.46
N ALA A 192 5.58 -4.25 -6.66
CA ALA A 192 5.31 -5.49 -5.93
C ALA A 192 5.05 -6.66 -6.89
N THR A 193 4.32 -6.42 -7.98
CA THR A 193 4.06 -7.43 -9.02
C THR A 193 5.34 -7.81 -9.77
N ALA A 194 6.17 -6.83 -10.16
CA ALA A 194 7.44 -7.09 -10.82
C ALA A 194 8.38 -7.90 -9.92
N TYR A 195 8.47 -7.54 -8.64
CA TYR A 195 9.22 -8.30 -7.64
C TYR A 195 8.67 -9.73 -7.48
N ALA A 196 7.35 -9.90 -7.36
CA ALA A 196 6.72 -11.22 -7.26
C ALA A 196 7.09 -12.13 -8.44
N ARG A 197 7.02 -11.60 -9.67
CA ARG A 197 7.41 -12.33 -10.89
C ARG A 197 8.89 -12.71 -10.87
N GLN A 198 9.78 -11.81 -10.41
CA GLN A 198 11.21 -12.10 -10.27
C GLN A 198 11.47 -13.26 -9.28
N GLN A 199 10.66 -13.37 -8.22
CA GLN A 199 10.70 -14.46 -7.25
C GLN A 199 9.95 -15.73 -7.72
N GLY A 200 9.43 -15.76 -8.95
CA GLY A 200 8.65 -16.89 -9.46
C GLY A 200 7.26 -17.04 -8.81
N CYS A 201 6.79 -16.02 -8.10
CA CYS A 201 5.44 -15.95 -7.55
C CYS A 201 4.51 -15.31 -8.59
N ARG A 202 3.64 -16.12 -9.21
CA ARG A 202 2.58 -15.60 -10.07
C ARG A 202 1.43 -15.12 -9.19
N VAL A 203 1.09 -13.84 -9.27
CA VAL A 203 0.02 -13.25 -8.45
C VAL A 203 -1.21 -12.96 -9.29
N ALA A 204 -2.39 -12.96 -8.66
CA ALA A 204 -3.59 -12.41 -9.28
C ALA A 204 -3.51 -10.89 -9.23
N GLU A 205 -3.25 -10.26 -10.37
CA GLU A 205 -3.11 -8.80 -10.48
C GLU A 205 -4.49 -8.15 -10.52
N GLY A 206 -4.63 -7.03 -9.82
CA GLY A 206 -5.77 -6.13 -10.00
C GLY A 206 -5.66 -5.32 -11.30
N GLY A 207 -6.70 -4.56 -11.60
CA GLY A 207 -6.69 -3.61 -12.71
C GLY A 207 -5.84 -2.37 -12.43
N PRO A 208 -5.55 -1.55 -13.46
CA PRO A 208 -4.86 -0.28 -13.28
C PRO A 208 -5.61 0.63 -12.30
N LEU A 209 -4.89 1.22 -11.35
CA LEU A 209 -5.44 2.18 -10.40
C LEU A 209 -5.68 3.51 -11.11
N ARG A 210 -6.95 3.90 -11.24
CA ARG A 210 -7.33 5.18 -11.84
C ARG A 210 -7.75 6.21 -10.80
N GLU A 211 -8.31 5.72 -9.70
CA GLU A 211 -8.78 6.51 -8.59
C GLU A 211 -8.58 5.72 -7.31
N VAL A 212 -8.09 6.41 -6.28
CA VAL A 212 -8.01 5.85 -4.92
C VAL A 212 -8.71 6.84 -3.99
N GLY A 213 -9.58 6.33 -3.12
CA GLY A 213 -10.29 7.14 -2.14
C GLY A 213 -9.35 7.79 -1.14
N ALA A 214 -9.87 8.74 -0.35
CA ALA A 214 -9.14 9.31 0.78
C ALA A 214 -9.35 8.45 2.04
N SER A 215 -8.33 8.40 2.89
CA SER A 215 -8.46 7.89 4.26
C SER A 215 -9.42 8.79 5.04
N VAL A 216 -10.04 8.24 6.09
CA VAL A 216 -10.97 8.99 6.95
C VAL A 216 -10.34 9.28 8.30
N SER A 217 -10.60 10.44 8.87
CA SER A 217 -10.15 10.80 10.21
C SER A 217 -11.24 10.55 11.26
N ALA A 218 -10.90 10.77 12.54
CA ALA A 218 -11.88 10.74 13.63
C ALA A 218 -12.99 11.81 13.48
N TRP A 219 -12.76 12.82 12.63
CA TRP A 219 -13.69 13.93 12.41
C TRP A 219 -14.67 13.68 11.25
N ASP A 220 -14.39 12.71 10.37
CA ASP A 220 -15.19 12.36 9.19
C ASP A 220 -16.45 11.53 9.51
N HIS A 221 -17.10 11.85 10.63
CA HIS A 221 -18.26 11.13 11.07
C HIS A 221 -19.50 11.53 10.25
N LYS A 222 -20.23 10.53 9.75
CA LYS A 222 -21.51 10.71 9.06
C LYS A 222 -22.67 10.16 9.88
N PRO A 223 -23.93 10.56 9.61
CA PRO A 223 -25.08 9.97 10.27
C PRO A 223 -25.09 8.44 10.12
N PHE A 224 -25.33 7.70 11.20
CA PHE A 224 -25.30 6.24 11.18
C PHE A 224 -26.30 5.66 10.16
N ALA A 225 -27.43 6.33 9.92
CA ALA A 225 -28.40 5.89 8.91
C ALA A 225 -27.89 5.99 7.46
N ALA A 226 -26.79 6.69 7.21
CA ALA A 226 -26.18 6.89 5.89
C ALA A 226 -24.91 6.05 5.67
N VAL A 227 -24.62 5.10 6.57
CA VAL A 227 -23.49 4.18 6.40
C VAL A 227 -23.77 3.17 5.29
N SER A 228 -22.73 2.86 4.52
CA SER A 228 -22.78 1.97 3.35
C SER A 228 -21.51 1.12 3.21
N GLY A 229 -20.46 1.38 3.98
CA GLY A 229 -19.19 0.67 3.98
C GLY A 229 -19.01 -0.25 5.18
N GLY A 230 -17.86 -0.11 5.86
CA GLY A 230 -17.45 -0.93 6.99
C GLY A 230 -18.42 -0.99 8.18
N CYS A 231 -19.37 -0.07 8.32
CA CYS A 231 -20.39 -0.04 9.37
C CYS A 231 -21.77 -0.57 8.95
N ALA A 232 -22.01 -0.80 7.66
CA ALA A 232 -23.33 -1.18 7.14
C ALA A 232 -23.89 -2.49 7.74
N GLY A 233 -25.03 -2.40 8.41
CA GLY A 233 -25.75 -3.57 8.93
C GLY A 233 -25.19 -4.18 10.23
N ILE A 234 -24.24 -3.51 10.90
CA ILE A 234 -23.73 -3.96 12.21
C ILE A 234 -24.84 -3.87 13.27
N LEU A 235 -25.61 -2.78 13.27
CA LEU A 235 -26.73 -2.55 14.20
C LEU A 235 -28.01 -2.28 13.42
N ASP A 236 -29.14 -2.76 13.95
CA ASP A 236 -30.46 -2.27 13.58
C ASP A 236 -30.76 -0.91 14.24
N ALA A 237 -31.76 -0.20 13.73
CA ALA A 237 -32.13 1.14 14.21
C ALA A 237 -32.51 1.16 15.70
N ARG A 238 -33.13 0.10 16.22
CA ARG A 238 -33.55 0.02 17.62
C ARG A 238 -32.36 -0.14 18.55
N THR A 239 -31.38 -0.95 18.14
CA THR A 239 -30.12 -1.16 18.88
C THR A 239 -29.24 0.08 18.83
N ALA A 240 -29.10 0.71 17.66
CA ALA A 240 -28.40 1.99 17.53
C ALA A 240 -29.04 3.07 18.45
N ALA A 241 -30.38 3.16 18.49
CA ALA A 241 -31.07 4.08 19.38
C ALA A 241 -30.79 3.81 20.86
N ARG A 242 -30.88 2.54 21.29
CA ARG A 242 -30.63 2.10 22.68
C ARG A 242 -29.20 2.37 23.13
N TRP A 243 -28.23 2.18 22.25
CA TRP A 243 -26.80 2.39 22.55
C TRP A 243 -26.36 3.84 22.37
N GLY A 244 -27.26 4.74 21.97
CA GLY A 244 -26.93 6.15 21.73
C GLY A 244 -26.09 6.39 20.47
N VAL A 245 -25.97 5.40 19.58
CA VAL A 245 -25.26 5.54 18.30
C VAL A 245 -26.03 6.51 17.41
N ARG A 246 -25.33 7.50 16.88
CA ARG A 246 -25.87 8.55 16.00
C ARG A 246 -25.00 8.75 14.77
N THR A 247 -23.72 8.51 14.91
CA THR A 247 -22.72 8.77 13.88
C THR A 247 -21.85 7.54 13.68
N ALA A 248 -21.14 7.50 12.58
CA ALA A 248 -20.11 6.51 12.35
C ALA A 248 -19.00 7.06 11.46
N VAL A 249 -17.79 6.55 11.69
CA VAL A 249 -16.64 6.70 10.80
C VAL A 249 -16.38 5.33 10.18
N GLU A 250 -16.41 5.30 8.84
CA GLU A 250 -16.11 4.11 8.04
C GLU A 250 -15.42 4.53 6.76
N THR A 251 -14.69 3.59 6.18
CA THR A 251 -14.16 3.71 4.83
C THR A 251 -15.08 3.01 3.83
N ALA A 252 -14.91 3.31 2.55
CA ALA A 252 -15.60 2.60 1.49
C ALA A 252 -15.32 1.08 1.58
N ALA A 253 -16.32 0.29 1.19
CA ALA A 253 -16.18 -1.16 1.12
C ALA A 253 -15.11 -1.55 0.08
N GLY A 254 -14.32 -2.57 0.39
CA GLY A 254 -13.28 -3.08 -0.49
C GLY A 254 -12.23 -3.83 0.31
N PRO A 255 -11.59 -4.85 -0.28
CA PRO A 255 -10.66 -5.69 0.43
C PRO A 255 -9.42 -4.90 0.84
N LYS A 256 -9.12 -4.90 2.15
CA LYS A 256 -8.01 -4.18 2.78
C LYS A 256 -7.32 -5.06 3.82
N PRO A 257 -6.03 -4.81 4.13
CA PRO A 257 -5.35 -5.50 5.23
C PRO A 257 -6.00 -5.22 6.59
N ARG A 258 -6.59 -4.04 6.76
CA ARG A 258 -7.35 -3.69 7.96
C ARG A 258 -8.66 -2.99 7.60
N GLU A 259 -9.76 -3.41 8.22
CA GLU A 259 -11.07 -2.81 8.05
C GLU A 259 -11.58 -2.24 9.36
N GLY A 260 -12.32 -1.13 9.29
CA GLY A 260 -12.81 -0.40 10.44
C GLY A 260 -14.27 -0.03 10.38
N CYS A 261 -14.89 -0.03 11.55
CA CYS A 261 -16.10 0.73 11.82
C CYS A 261 -16.01 1.36 13.22
N VAL A 262 -16.07 2.68 13.29
CA VAL A 262 -16.20 3.38 14.57
C VAL A 262 -17.62 3.89 14.69
N LEU A 263 -18.34 3.43 15.72
CA LEU A 263 -19.66 3.91 16.06
C LEU A 263 -19.54 5.05 17.07
N GLY A 264 -20.16 6.18 16.74
CA GLY A 264 -20.11 7.39 17.54
C GLY A 264 -21.49 7.83 18.03
N GLY A 265 -21.49 8.53 19.15
CA GLY A 265 -22.65 9.18 19.74
C GLY A 265 -22.90 10.57 19.16
N LEU A 266 -23.41 11.46 20.00
CA LEU A 266 -23.62 12.86 19.67
C LEU A 266 -22.28 13.54 19.35
N ARG A 267 -22.22 14.31 18.26
CA ARG A 267 -21.01 15.03 17.80
C ARG A 267 -19.79 14.12 17.57
N GLY A 268 -20.00 12.86 17.20
CA GLY A 268 -18.89 11.94 16.88
C GLY A 268 -18.15 11.36 18.09
N ALA A 269 -18.65 11.55 19.32
CA ALA A 269 -18.02 10.97 20.51
C ALA A 269 -17.89 9.43 20.35
N PRO A 270 -16.68 8.84 20.37
CA PRO A 270 -16.50 7.42 20.09
C PRO A 270 -17.20 6.57 21.17
N LEU A 271 -17.92 5.54 20.73
CA LEU A 271 -18.61 4.60 21.63
C LEU A 271 -18.05 3.20 21.48
N TYR A 272 -17.97 2.70 20.25
CA TYR A 272 -17.52 1.34 19.94
C TYR A 272 -16.65 1.36 18.70
N THR A 273 -15.59 0.57 18.70
CA THR A 273 -14.76 0.32 17.52
C THR A 273 -14.84 -1.15 17.18
N PHE A 274 -15.13 -1.45 15.91
CA PHE A 274 -14.96 -2.76 15.30
C PHE A 274 -13.78 -2.72 14.33
N THR A 275 -12.91 -3.73 14.40
CA THR A 275 -11.77 -3.86 13.50
C THR A 275 -11.69 -5.28 12.96
N ALA A 276 -11.34 -5.44 11.69
CA ALA A 276 -10.85 -6.70 11.13
C ALA A 276 -9.39 -6.52 10.73
N SER A 277 -8.50 -7.39 11.21
CA SER A 277 -7.07 -7.39 10.88
C SER A 277 -6.70 -8.69 10.19
N TYR A 278 -6.24 -8.59 8.94
CA TYR A 278 -5.98 -9.70 8.04
C TYR A 278 -4.47 -10.00 7.95
N GLY A 279 -4.10 -11.25 8.24
CA GLY A 279 -2.74 -11.78 8.03
C GLY A 279 -1.65 -10.86 8.57
N PRO A 280 -0.78 -10.27 7.72
CA PRO A 280 0.32 -9.41 8.16
C PRO A 280 -0.10 -8.11 8.88
N ALA A 281 -1.35 -7.66 8.71
CA ALA A 281 -1.88 -6.53 9.48
C ALA A 281 -2.30 -6.91 10.92
N LEU A 282 -2.14 -8.20 11.27
CA LEU A 282 -2.21 -8.70 12.64
C LEU A 282 -0.80 -8.82 13.21
N ASP A 283 -0.21 -7.67 13.53
CA ASP A 283 1.12 -7.57 14.14
C ASP A 283 1.19 -8.40 15.43
N GLU A 284 2.41 -8.78 15.84
CA GLU A 284 2.65 -9.65 17.00
C GLU A 284 2.01 -9.09 18.28
N GLY A 285 2.10 -7.78 18.51
CA GLY A 285 1.54 -7.14 19.71
C GLY A 285 0.01 -7.13 19.73
N LEU A 286 -0.64 -6.88 18.60
CA LEU A 286 -2.09 -6.99 18.46
C LEU A 286 -2.54 -8.44 18.62
N ARG A 287 -1.84 -9.38 17.99
CA ARG A 287 -2.11 -10.81 18.10
C ARG A 287 -2.03 -11.28 19.54
N ASP A 288 -0.92 -11.03 20.21
CA ASP A 288 -0.72 -11.42 21.61
C ASP A 288 -1.80 -10.82 22.51
N ARG A 289 -2.16 -9.55 22.28
CA ARG A 289 -3.24 -8.90 23.02
C ARG A 289 -4.58 -9.60 22.81
N LEU A 290 -4.94 -9.95 21.59
CA LEU A 290 -6.22 -10.62 21.29
C LEU A 290 -6.22 -12.09 21.74
N GLU A 291 -5.09 -12.79 21.63
CA GLU A 291 -4.93 -14.16 22.11
C GLU A 291 -4.86 -14.24 23.65
N SER A 292 -4.44 -13.15 24.31
CA SER A 292 -4.48 -13.05 25.77
C SER A 292 -5.91 -12.93 26.32
N LEU A 293 -6.90 -12.66 25.47
CA LEU A 293 -8.29 -12.62 25.91
C LEU A 293 -8.72 -14.02 26.38
N PRO A 294 -9.23 -14.16 27.62
CA PRO A 294 -9.70 -15.45 28.13
C PRO A 294 -10.70 -16.13 27.20
N ASP A 295 -10.55 -17.44 27.03
CA ASP A 295 -11.32 -18.27 26.10
C ASP A 295 -12.82 -18.43 26.44
N ARG A 296 -13.32 -17.72 27.45
CA ARG A 296 -14.74 -17.76 27.85
C ARG A 296 -15.54 -16.81 26.95
N PRO A 297 -16.27 -17.31 25.94
CA PRO A 297 -16.97 -16.47 24.96
C PRO A 297 -18.03 -15.59 25.60
N ASP A 298 -18.65 -16.11 26.67
CA ASP A 298 -19.86 -15.57 27.26
C ASP A 298 -19.58 -14.71 28.51
N ALA A 299 -18.33 -14.65 28.96
CA ALA A 299 -17.98 -13.84 30.11
C ALA A 299 -18.04 -12.35 29.75
N ASP A 300 -18.80 -11.59 30.52
CA ASP A 300 -18.92 -10.15 30.35
C ASP A 300 -17.62 -9.44 30.73
N ARG A 301 -17.24 -8.47 29.90
CA ARG A 301 -15.93 -7.82 29.95
C ARG A 301 -16.06 -6.36 30.34
N PRO A 302 -15.37 -5.87 31.38
CA PRO A 302 -15.54 -4.51 31.88
C PRO A 302 -15.19 -3.42 30.84
N ASP A 303 -14.35 -3.74 29.87
CA ASP A 303 -13.96 -2.87 28.74
C ASP A 303 -14.77 -3.13 27.46
N GLY A 304 -15.70 -4.09 27.50
CA GLY A 304 -16.48 -4.50 26.33
C GLY A 304 -15.64 -5.10 25.21
N ARG A 305 -14.43 -5.58 25.49
CA ARG A 305 -13.54 -6.12 24.46
C ARG A 305 -13.87 -7.58 24.14
N TYR A 306 -14.11 -7.87 22.88
CA TYR A 306 -14.36 -9.24 22.37
C TYR A 306 -13.61 -9.45 21.07
N ALA A 307 -13.26 -10.72 20.79
CA ALA A 307 -12.62 -11.11 19.55
C ALA A 307 -13.25 -12.38 18.96
N LEU A 308 -13.29 -12.45 17.64
CA LEU A 308 -13.58 -13.63 16.83
C LEU A 308 -12.43 -13.87 15.87
N TRP A 309 -12.28 -15.11 15.43
CA TRP A 309 -11.24 -15.56 14.52
C TRP A 309 -11.84 -16.33 13.35
N ALA A 310 -11.20 -16.22 12.19
CA ALA A 310 -11.48 -17.09 11.05
C ALA A 310 -10.20 -17.44 10.30
N ARG A 311 -10.25 -18.54 9.56
CA ARG A 311 -9.23 -18.87 8.55
C ARG A 311 -9.58 -18.17 7.25
N CYS A 312 -8.58 -17.64 6.58
CA CYS A 312 -8.71 -17.09 5.24
C CYS A 312 -7.79 -17.87 4.31
N HIS A 313 -8.18 -17.95 3.04
CA HIS A 313 -7.32 -18.56 2.03
C HIS A 313 -6.17 -17.61 1.64
N ASP A 314 -5.21 -18.14 0.89
CA ASP A 314 -4.09 -17.38 0.30
C ASP A 314 -3.15 -16.68 1.30
N ALA A 315 -2.67 -15.48 0.98
CA ALA A 315 -1.62 -14.74 1.70
C ALA A 315 -2.04 -14.28 3.11
N VAL A 316 -3.35 -14.26 3.39
CA VAL A 316 -3.90 -13.75 4.64
C VAL A 316 -3.81 -14.81 5.75
N ARG A 317 -4.07 -16.09 5.43
CA ARG A 317 -4.16 -17.27 6.33
C ARG A 317 -5.15 -17.18 7.50
N ARG A 318 -5.19 -16.07 8.21
CA ARG A 318 -6.05 -15.81 9.36
C ARG A 318 -6.50 -14.36 9.43
N VAL A 319 -7.60 -14.16 10.13
CA VAL A 319 -8.14 -12.84 10.45
C VAL A 319 -8.61 -12.82 11.90
N ALA A 320 -8.37 -11.70 12.56
CA ALA A 320 -8.98 -11.38 13.84
C ALA A 320 -10.03 -10.29 13.63
N TYR A 321 -11.21 -10.50 14.20
CA TYR A 321 -12.25 -9.48 14.31
C TYR A 321 -12.36 -9.09 15.77
N ASP A 322 -12.18 -7.84 16.11
CA ASP A 322 -12.37 -7.37 17.48
C ASP A 322 -13.35 -6.21 17.57
N VAL A 323 -13.98 -6.12 18.73
CA VAL A 323 -14.72 -4.94 19.16
C VAL A 323 -14.21 -4.52 20.51
N TYR A 324 -14.16 -3.21 20.74
CA TYR A 324 -13.99 -2.66 22.09
C TYR A 324 -14.85 -1.41 22.24
N ALA A 325 -15.31 -1.17 23.47
CA ALA A 325 -15.96 0.08 23.83
C ALA A 325 -14.89 1.13 24.18
N GLU A 326 -15.23 2.41 24.06
CA GLU A 326 -14.36 3.48 24.56
C GLU A 326 -14.04 3.21 26.04
N THR A 327 -12.75 3.27 26.40
CA THR A 327 -12.27 2.95 27.74
C THR A 327 -11.88 4.20 28.49
N GLY A 328 -12.34 4.35 29.73
CA GLY A 328 -11.79 5.35 30.64
C GLY A 328 -10.41 4.95 31.18
N GLY A 329 -9.77 5.84 31.94
CA GLY A 329 -8.39 5.67 32.42
C GLY A 329 -8.11 4.48 33.37
N ARG A 330 -9.09 3.60 33.64
CA ARG A 330 -8.95 2.39 34.48
C ARG A 330 -9.21 1.08 33.72
N GLY A 331 -9.21 1.10 32.38
CA GLY A 331 -9.50 -0.11 31.58
C GLY A 331 -10.93 -0.61 31.75
N THR A 332 -11.86 0.29 32.09
CA THR A 332 -13.30 0.05 32.20
C THR A 332 -14.00 1.00 31.24
N SER A 333 -15.06 0.53 30.59
CA SER A 333 -15.87 1.43 29.77
C SER A 333 -16.75 2.31 30.66
N PRO A 334 -16.89 3.61 30.38
CA PRO A 334 -17.86 4.47 31.05
C PRO A 334 -19.30 4.21 30.54
N LEU A 335 -19.47 3.37 29.51
CA LEU A 335 -20.75 3.04 28.92
C LEU A 335 -21.46 1.93 29.71
N ALA A 336 -22.79 1.97 29.72
CA ALA A 336 -23.60 0.81 30.13
C ALA A 336 -23.56 -0.24 29.01
N LEU A 337 -22.73 -1.27 29.18
CA LEU A 337 -22.45 -2.26 28.15
C LEU A 337 -23.58 -3.30 28.02
N ASP A 338 -24.12 -3.41 26.81
CA ASP A 338 -24.99 -4.50 26.39
C ASP A 338 -24.12 -5.63 25.82
N HIS A 339 -23.51 -6.43 26.69
CA HIS A 339 -22.56 -7.46 26.28
C HIS A 339 -23.12 -8.48 25.28
N PRO A 340 -24.35 -9.03 25.45
CA PRO A 340 -24.92 -9.92 24.45
C PRO A 340 -25.13 -9.23 23.11
N GLY A 341 -25.60 -7.98 23.11
CA GLY A 341 -25.76 -7.20 21.89
C GLY A 341 -24.42 -6.87 21.22
N LEU A 342 -23.36 -6.60 22.00
CA LEU A 342 -22.01 -6.30 21.50
C LEU A 342 -21.38 -7.52 20.82
N ARG A 343 -21.50 -8.71 21.43
CA ARG A 343 -21.09 -9.98 20.81
C ARG A 343 -21.87 -10.25 19.51
N ALA A 344 -23.18 -10.00 19.50
CA ALA A 344 -24.02 -10.18 18.30
C ALA A 344 -23.67 -9.16 17.18
N ALA A 345 -23.31 -7.93 17.54
CA ALA A 345 -22.83 -6.92 16.59
C ALA A 345 -21.47 -7.32 16.01
N LEU A 346 -20.55 -7.81 16.84
CA LEU A 346 -19.25 -8.32 16.40
C LEU A 346 -19.42 -9.50 15.44
N GLN A 347 -20.29 -10.46 15.76
CA GLN A 347 -20.57 -11.59 14.86
C GLN A 347 -21.10 -11.10 13.50
N ARG A 348 -22.01 -10.11 13.47
CA ARG A 348 -22.52 -9.55 12.21
C ARG A 348 -21.44 -8.85 11.39
N PHE A 349 -20.60 -8.06 12.05
CA PHE A 349 -19.44 -7.42 11.42
C PHE A 349 -18.49 -8.47 10.82
N ALA A 350 -18.13 -9.47 11.62
CA ALA A 350 -17.23 -10.55 11.25
C ALA A 350 -17.79 -11.42 10.11
N ASP A 351 -19.05 -11.87 10.18
CA ASP A 351 -19.67 -12.71 9.15
C ASP A 351 -19.69 -12.02 7.79
N ARG A 352 -20.00 -10.72 7.77
CA ARG A 352 -20.04 -9.93 6.53
C ARG A 352 -18.64 -9.70 5.98
N SER A 353 -17.69 -9.34 6.83
CA SER A 353 -16.30 -9.10 6.45
C SER A 353 -15.65 -10.40 5.95
N ALA A 354 -15.78 -11.51 6.68
CA ALA A 354 -15.34 -12.85 6.26
C ALA A 354 -15.90 -13.25 4.89
N LYS A 355 -17.20 -13.06 4.66
CA LYS A 355 -17.83 -13.36 3.37
C LYS A 355 -17.24 -12.52 2.23
N ALA A 356 -16.94 -11.24 2.47
CA ALA A 356 -16.38 -10.36 1.46
C ALA A 356 -14.95 -10.77 1.04
N HIS A 357 -14.22 -11.43 1.95
CA HIS A 357 -12.84 -11.90 1.74
C HIS A 357 -12.73 -13.40 1.48
N GLY A 358 -13.85 -14.12 1.39
CA GLY A 358 -13.85 -15.57 1.19
C GLY A 358 -13.23 -16.36 2.34
N CYS A 359 -13.28 -15.83 3.56
CA CYS A 359 -12.81 -16.52 4.77
C CYS A 359 -13.87 -17.48 5.31
N ASP A 360 -13.43 -18.43 6.14
CA ASP A 360 -14.28 -19.33 6.91
C ASP A 360 -15.21 -18.56 7.85
N ARG A 361 -16.22 -19.25 8.39
CA ARG A 361 -17.14 -18.66 9.37
C ARG A 361 -16.38 -18.25 10.65
N PRO A 362 -16.52 -17.00 11.12
CA PRO A 362 -15.91 -16.54 12.36
C PRO A 362 -16.44 -17.27 13.60
N GLY A 363 -15.54 -17.56 14.53
CA GLY A 363 -15.86 -18.16 15.83
C GLY A 363 -14.88 -17.74 16.93
N THR A 364 -15.11 -18.20 18.15
CA THR A 364 -14.21 -17.90 19.28
C THR A 364 -13.00 -18.83 19.37
N ALA A 365 -13.00 -19.92 18.59
CA ALA A 365 -11.86 -20.82 18.50
C ALA A 365 -10.68 -20.08 17.85
N ARG A 366 -9.54 -20.07 18.55
CA ARG A 366 -8.31 -19.49 18.02
C ARG A 366 -7.86 -20.27 16.79
N VAL A 367 -7.34 -19.55 15.81
CA VAL A 367 -6.76 -20.12 14.59
C VAL A 367 -5.25 -20.03 14.72
N TYR A 368 -4.59 -21.17 14.91
CA TYR A 368 -3.13 -21.23 14.98
C TYR A 368 -2.53 -21.44 13.59
N ASP A 369 -1.30 -20.96 13.39
CA ASP A 369 -0.54 -21.11 12.14
C ASP A 369 -0.07 -22.56 11.87
N THR A 370 -0.54 -23.54 12.64
CA THR A 370 -0.24 -24.96 12.44
C THR A 370 -1.03 -25.50 11.25
N ASP A 371 -0.48 -25.32 10.06
CA ASP A 371 -0.37 -26.27 8.95
C ASP A 371 0.40 -25.60 7.80
#